data_AF-A0A4Q2DBI0-F1
#
_entry.id   AF-A0A4Q2DBI0-F1
#
_cell.length_a   1.000
_cell.length_b   1.000
_cell.length_c   1.000
_cell.angle_alpha   90.00
_cell.angle_beta   90.00
_cell.angle_gamma   90.00
#
_symmetry.space_group_name_H-M   'P 1'
#
loop_
_entity.id
_entity.type
_entity.pdbx_description
1 polymer ?
#
loop_
_entity_poly.entity_id
_entity_poly.type
_entity_poly.pdbx_seq_one_letter_code
_entity_poly.pdbx_strand_id
1 'polypeptide(L)'
;MMIPVAIDILRASTRLQGDAFQPNAIEQTIFLIKNTVEIFHPSKNRQQSSKDPSDSCGESDDELRPMIGKITLNSFQSFSSRDTDIQEVNASGDVEMDERGQGPEETEQPVNHGPAGAQTTEGSRASELPPLQAFTSSSNDTGENQDVTISTPHLRLVIDKLTVLSDGLDSVSGTLSEQYSSLMARVQDLENKVLSSTPEVPTLGARKENKKPYKRRTKADIELSAKVRDHLDTLLDAYEDPFVDEDAAEEFEQDSKDSPEIRCCGTHNFQIDVTGGPHSAWNTSAALVFAESYLQTKGLPEADAPAVMQAFFTRVKSIKQERCQTPKKRLKKATYLRKYTRRLDIGRQRGNWPRPRIYDPLSPRFSSRTEFPKNLPKNAYDAKWLATFPNVPLSVNPGPEYDLVHPPEVFHFLVTQNITHPSAS
;
A
#
# COMPACT_ATOMS: atom_id res chain seq x y z
N MET A 1 2.31 0.07 -31.35
CA MET A 1 3.11 0.60 -32.50
C MET A 1 4.11 -0.40 -33.08
N MET A 2 4.50 -1.50 -32.40
CA MET A 2 5.53 -2.43 -32.93
C MET A 2 5.03 -3.46 -33.95
N ILE A 3 3.75 -3.86 -33.89
CA ILE A 3 3.19 -4.91 -34.77
C ILE A 3 3.14 -4.49 -36.26
N PRO A 4 2.72 -3.26 -36.62
CA PRO A 4 2.75 -2.82 -38.03
C PRO A 4 4.17 -2.82 -38.60
N VAL A 5 5.16 -2.42 -37.80
CA VAL A 5 6.59 -2.38 -38.21
C VAL A 5 7.13 -3.79 -38.47
N ALA A 6 6.77 -4.78 -37.65
CA ALA A 6 7.19 -6.17 -37.87
C ALA A 6 6.57 -6.77 -39.14
N ILE A 7 5.32 -6.43 -39.46
CA ILE A 7 4.63 -6.87 -40.68
C ILE A 7 5.27 -6.24 -41.93
N ASP A 8 5.64 -4.96 -41.85
CA ASP A 8 6.31 -4.27 -42.96
C ASP A 8 7.74 -4.78 -43.19
N ILE A 9 8.46 -5.18 -42.14
CA ILE A 9 9.77 -5.86 -42.25
C ILE A 9 9.61 -7.22 -42.93
N LEU A 10 8.61 -8.02 -42.55
CA LEU A 10 8.34 -9.32 -43.17
C LEU A 10 7.97 -9.18 -44.66
N ARG A 11 7.17 -8.17 -45.02
CA ARG A 11 6.81 -7.87 -46.42
C ARG A 11 8.00 -7.33 -47.23
N ALA A 12 8.91 -6.61 -46.60
CA ALA A 12 10.14 -6.14 -47.24
C ALA A 12 11.12 -7.30 -47.51
N SER A 13 11.26 -8.24 -46.56
CA SER A 13 12.11 -9.43 -46.71
C SER A 13 11.62 -10.38 -47.81
N THR A 14 10.29 -10.54 -47.99
CA THR A 14 9.74 -11.37 -49.07
C THR A 14 9.82 -10.73 -50.45
N ARG A 15 9.90 -9.40 -50.54
CA ARG A 15 10.09 -8.68 -51.81
C ARG A 15 11.54 -8.63 -52.30
N LEU A 16 12.51 -8.77 -51.39
CA LEU A 16 13.94 -8.68 -51.72
C LEU A 16 14.57 -10.00 -52.18
N GLN A 17 13.89 -11.14 -52.01
CA GLN A 17 14.40 -12.44 -52.43
C GLN A 17 13.69 -12.91 -53.69
N GLY A 18 14.19 -12.46 -54.84
CA GLY A 18 13.98 -13.14 -56.11
C GLY A 18 14.76 -14.46 -56.14
N ASP A 19 14.05 -15.56 -56.35
CA ASP A 19 14.48 -16.89 -56.82
C ASP A 19 15.38 -17.79 -55.95
N ALA A 20 15.62 -17.51 -54.67
CA ALA A 20 16.18 -18.52 -53.76
C ALA A 20 15.54 -18.49 -52.38
N PHE A 21 14.46 -19.26 -52.22
CA PHE A 21 13.74 -19.40 -50.96
C PHE A 21 14.56 -20.27 -49.99
N GLN A 22 15.14 -19.64 -48.96
CA GLN A 22 15.87 -20.34 -47.89
C GLN A 22 14.91 -20.55 -46.69
N PRO A 23 14.41 -21.78 -46.45
CA PRO A 23 13.41 -22.04 -45.41
C PRO A 23 13.87 -21.66 -44.00
N ASN A 24 15.18 -21.71 -43.74
CA ASN A 24 15.76 -21.33 -42.45
C ASN A 24 15.59 -19.84 -42.09
N ALA A 25 15.44 -18.95 -43.08
CA ALA A 25 15.29 -17.51 -42.82
C ALA A 25 13.94 -17.18 -42.17
N ILE A 26 12.89 -17.92 -42.54
CA ILE A 26 11.55 -17.75 -41.96
C ILE A 26 11.53 -18.25 -40.51
N GLU A 27 12.15 -19.40 -40.24
CA GLU A 27 12.24 -19.94 -38.88
C GLU A 27 13.01 -19.01 -37.94
N GLN A 28 14.12 -18.42 -38.40
CA GLN A 28 14.88 -17.44 -37.62
C GLN A 28 14.07 -16.16 -37.35
N THR A 29 13.29 -15.69 -38.32
CA THR A 29 12.44 -14.50 -38.15
C THR A 29 11.28 -14.78 -37.18
N ILE A 30 10.65 -15.95 -37.25
CA ILE A 30 9.62 -16.39 -36.31
C ILE A 30 10.20 -16.53 -34.89
N PHE A 31 11.42 -17.07 -34.75
CA PHE A 31 12.11 -17.19 -33.46
C PHE A 31 12.39 -15.83 -32.83
N LEU A 32 12.87 -14.87 -33.62
CA LEU A 32 13.09 -13.48 -33.18
C LEU A 32 11.79 -12.82 -32.72
N ILE A 33 10.70 -12.98 -33.46
CA ILE A 33 9.39 -12.43 -33.08
C ILE A 33 8.89 -13.06 -31.77
N LYS A 34 8.99 -14.39 -31.62
CA LYS A 34 8.60 -15.09 -30.38
C LYS A 34 9.37 -14.60 -29.16
N ASN A 35 10.69 -14.50 -29.25
CA ASN A 35 11.52 -13.98 -28.16
C ASN A 35 11.20 -12.53 -27.82
N THR A 36 10.94 -11.69 -28.83
CA THR A 36 10.61 -10.29 -28.58
C THR A 36 9.26 -10.16 -27.87
N VAL A 37 8.27 -10.98 -28.23
CA VAL A 37 6.95 -10.98 -27.56
C VAL A 37 7.03 -11.49 -26.12
N GLU A 38 7.83 -12.54 -25.84
CA GLU A 38 8.03 -13.06 -24.48
C GLU A 38 8.71 -12.07 -23.54
N ILE A 39 9.64 -11.24 -24.04
CA ILE A 39 10.32 -10.22 -23.23
C ILE A 39 9.34 -9.11 -22.80
N PHE A 40 8.36 -8.77 -23.64
CA PHE A 40 7.41 -7.69 -23.35
C PHE A 40 6.10 -8.16 -22.69
N HIS A 41 5.78 -9.45 -22.77
CA HIS A 41 4.67 -10.07 -22.05
C HIS A 41 5.13 -11.36 -21.36
N PRO A 42 5.75 -11.27 -20.17
CA PRO A 42 6.07 -12.46 -19.40
C PRO A 42 4.76 -13.15 -19.02
N SER A 43 4.52 -14.32 -19.64
CA SER A 43 3.37 -15.17 -19.38
C SER A 43 3.33 -15.51 -17.88
N LYS A 44 2.24 -15.14 -17.21
CA LYS A 44 1.95 -15.54 -15.83
C LYS A 44 1.57 -17.01 -15.80
N ASN A 45 2.53 -17.90 -16.01
CA ASN A 45 2.37 -19.31 -15.69
C ASN A 45 3.05 -19.59 -14.35
N ARG A 46 2.42 -19.11 -13.29
CA ARG A 46 2.80 -19.44 -11.90
C ARG A 46 1.93 -20.63 -11.48
N GLN A 47 2.56 -21.81 -11.47
CA GLN A 47 2.03 -22.96 -10.75
C GLN A 47 1.66 -22.54 -9.32
N GLN A 48 0.51 -23.05 -8.86
CA GLN A 48 -0.02 -22.89 -7.52
C GLN A 48 1.03 -23.32 -6.49
N SER A 49 1.59 -22.35 -5.78
CA SER A 49 2.33 -22.54 -4.54
C SER A 49 1.90 -21.41 -3.62
N SER A 50 1.18 -21.78 -2.56
CA SER A 50 0.91 -21.03 -1.33
C SER A 50 1.07 -19.51 -1.42
N LYS A 51 -0.04 -18.83 -1.72
CA LYS A 51 -0.13 -17.38 -1.66
C LYS A 51 -0.38 -17.00 -0.20
N ASP A 52 0.61 -16.39 0.45
CA ASP A 52 0.45 -15.82 1.79
C ASP A 52 -0.77 -14.87 1.81
N PRO A 53 -1.77 -15.08 2.67
CA PRO A 53 -3.00 -14.28 2.70
C PRO A 53 -2.85 -12.88 3.34
N SER A 54 -1.63 -12.36 3.52
CA SER A 54 -1.37 -11.30 4.50
C SER A 54 -1.60 -9.83 4.06
N ASP A 55 -2.25 -9.52 2.93
CA ASP A 55 -2.33 -8.12 2.45
C ASP A 55 -3.69 -7.64 1.89
N SER A 56 -4.80 -8.38 2.04
CA SER A 56 -6.13 -7.92 1.59
C SER A 56 -6.94 -7.21 2.68
N CYS A 57 -6.44 -6.08 3.20
CA CYS A 57 -7.33 -5.10 3.84
C CYS A 57 -7.91 -4.17 2.75
N GLY A 58 -8.78 -4.73 1.89
CA GLY A 58 -9.55 -3.96 0.92
C GLY A 58 -10.65 -3.20 1.65
N GLU A 59 -10.58 -1.87 1.62
CA GLU A 59 -11.65 -0.97 2.05
C GLU A 59 -12.78 -1.05 1.00
N SER A 60 -13.74 -1.95 1.18
CA SER A 60 -15.07 -1.78 0.59
C SER A 60 -15.87 -0.88 1.52
N ASP A 61 -15.98 0.39 1.15
CA ASP A 61 -16.99 1.29 1.74
C ASP A 61 -18.36 0.86 1.20
N ASP A 62 -18.90 -0.24 1.74
CA ASP A 62 -20.29 -0.63 1.51
C ASP A 62 -21.20 0.32 2.30
N GLU A 63 -21.77 1.25 1.55
CA GLU A 63 -22.77 2.23 1.96
C GLU A 63 -24.12 1.53 2.25
N LEU A 64 -24.17 0.65 3.26
CA LEU A 64 -25.43 0.08 3.74
C LEU A 64 -26.17 1.11 4.59
N ARG A 65 -27.19 1.72 3.97
CA ARG A 65 -28.25 2.47 4.64
C ARG A 65 -28.87 1.62 5.75
N PRO A 66 -29.27 2.20 6.90
CA PRO A 66 -29.94 1.45 7.94
C PRO A 66 -31.38 1.13 7.51
N MET A 67 -31.62 -0.10 7.04
CA MET A 67 -32.94 -0.71 7.17
C MET A 67 -33.08 -1.21 8.61
N ILE A 68 -33.50 -0.32 9.51
CA ILE A 68 -34.04 -0.75 10.81
C ILE A 68 -35.42 -1.34 10.52
N GLY A 69 -35.43 -2.62 10.13
CA GLY A 69 -36.61 -3.45 10.28
C GLY A 69 -36.92 -3.56 11.77
N LYS A 70 -38.15 -3.20 12.15
CA LYS A 70 -38.64 -3.36 13.51
C LYS A 70 -38.57 -4.85 13.89
N ILE A 71 -37.55 -5.25 14.65
CA ILE A 71 -37.57 -6.53 15.36
C ILE A 71 -38.58 -6.33 16.50
N THR A 72 -39.78 -6.87 16.30
CA THR A 72 -40.78 -6.97 17.37
C THR A 72 -40.32 -8.07 18.33
N LEU A 73 -39.78 -7.66 19.48
CA LEU A 73 -39.66 -8.51 20.66
C LEU A 73 -41.09 -8.84 21.14
N ASN A 74 -41.68 -9.88 20.57
CA ASN A 74 -42.94 -10.46 21.03
C ASN A 74 -42.74 -11.97 21.18
N SER A 75 -42.26 -12.39 22.35
CA SER A 75 -42.67 -13.61 23.06
C SER A 75 -41.64 -13.92 24.14
N PHE A 76 -41.81 -13.33 25.32
CA PHE A 76 -41.34 -13.97 26.55
C PHE A 76 -42.54 -14.10 27.47
N GLN A 77 -43.03 -15.34 27.58
CA GLN A 77 -44.08 -15.73 28.51
C GLN A 77 -43.60 -15.50 29.94
N SER A 78 -44.42 -14.77 30.66
CA SER A 78 -44.33 -14.52 32.09
C SER A 78 -44.25 -15.83 32.88
N PHE A 79 -43.14 -16.05 33.59
CA PHE A 79 -43.15 -16.88 34.80
C PHE A 79 -43.16 -15.97 36.02
N SER A 80 -44.28 -16.08 36.73
CA SER A 80 -44.65 -15.35 37.93
C SER A 80 -44.01 -15.97 39.18
N SER A 81 -43.67 -15.08 40.10
CA SER A 81 -43.54 -15.28 41.55
C SER A 81 -42.37 -16.10 42.11
N ARG A 82 -41.45 -15.37 42.75
CA ARG A 82 -41.05 -15.69 44.13
C ARG A 82 -40.65 -14.42 44.87
N ASP A 83 -41.47 -14.09 45.86
CA ASP A 83 -41.20 -13.13 46.91
C ASP A 83 -39.91 -13.52 47.65
N THR A 84 -39.00 -12.57 47.79
CA THR A 84 -38.04 -12.55 48.89
C THR A 84 -37.94 -11.12 49.40
N ASP A 85 -38.60 -10.91 50.54
CA ASP A 85 -38.32 -9.81 51.46
C ASP A 85 -36.82 -9.76 51.78
N ILE A 86 -36.19 -8.62 51.53
CA ILE A 86 -34.86 -8.32 52.06
C ILE A 86 -35.01 -7.10 52.96
N GLN A 87 -34.82 -7.36 54.26
CA GLN A 87 -34.73 -6.38 55.32
C GLN A 87 -33.51 -5.47 55.11
N GLU A 88 -33.75 -4.17 55.24
CA GLU A 88 -32.74 -3.16 55.52
C GLU A 88 -31.97 -3.52 56.80
N VAL A 89 -30.65 -3.58 56.70
CA VAL A 89 -29.77 -3.48 57.87
C VAL A 89 -28.75 -2.40 57.59
N ASN A 90 -28.96 -1.26 58.25
CA ASN A 90 -27.98 -0.19 58.40
C ASN A 90 -26.80 -0.73 59.22
N ALA A 91 -25.58 -0.58 58.71
CA ALA A 91 -24.38 -0.67 59.53
C ALA A 91 -23.33 0.31 59.01
N SER A 92 -23.25 1.44 59.72
CA SER A 92 -22.13 2.36 59.76
C SER A 92 -20.86 1.65 60.25
N GLY A 93 -19.71 1.98 59.68
CA GLY A 93 -18.43 1.41 60.08
C GLY A 93 -17.25 2.17 59.49
N ASP A 94 -16.99 3.35 60.07
CA ASP A 94 -15.70 4.04 59.98
C ASP A 94 -14.60 3.16 60.58
N VAL A 95 -13.54 2.88 59.82
CA VAL A 95 -12.20 2.57 60.36
C VAL A 95 -11.13 3.18 59.45
N GLU A 96 -10.64 4.31 59.92
CA GLU A 96 -9.34 4.91 59.65
C GLU A 96 -8.24 3.99 60.22
N MET A 97 -7.22 3.63 59.43
CA MET A 97 -5.85 3.36 59.92
C MET A 97 -4.82 3.54 58.80
N ASP A 98 -3.95 4.52 59.04
CA ASP A 98 -2.58 4.61 58.52
C ASP A 98 -1.83 3.29 58.73
N GLU A 99 -0.95 2.91 57.80
CA GLU A 99 0.43 2.58 58.20
C GLU A 99 1.44 2.58 57.03
N ARG A 100 2.59 3.16 57.36
CA ARG A 100 3.81 3.26 56.57
C ARG A 100 4.63 1.97 56.69
N GLY A 101 5.31 1.58 55.62
CA GLY A 101 6.54 0.77 55.65
C GLY A 101 7.19 0.86 54.27
N GLN A 102 8.24 1.66 54.04
CA GLN A 102 9.67 1.42 54.33
C GLN A 102 10.19 0.07 53.78
N GLY A 103 11.21 0.17 52.89
CA GLY A 103 11.92 -0.89 52.17
C GLY A 103 12.72 -1.87 53.05
N PRO A 104 13.72 -2.63 52.53
CA PRO A 104 14.90 -2.17 51.76
C PRO A 104 15.08 -2.93 50.41
N GLU A 105 15.82 -2.44 49.41
CA GLU A 105 17.29 -2.33 49.24
C GLU A 105 18.02 -3.68 49.08
N GLU A 106 19.03 -3.69 48.20
CA GLU A 106 20.05 -4.73 47.92
C GLU A 106 19.72 -5.79 46.82
N THR A 107 20.58 -6.21 45.88
CA THR A 107 22.02 -5.99 45.59
C THR A 107 22.42 -6.72 44.28
N GLU A 108 23.52 -6.26 43.65
CA GLU A 108 24.44 -6.95 42.68
C GLU A 108 23.93 -7.43 41.29
N GLN A 109 24.37 -6.83 40.17
CA GLN A 109 25.64 -6.96 39.42
C GLN A 109 25.65 -8.05 38.31
N PRO A 110 26.41 -7.82 37.20
CA PRO A 110 26.17 -8.46 35.90
C PRO A 110 27.14 -9.61 35.60
N VAL A 111 26.67 -10.66 34.90
CA VAL A 111 27.54 -11.71 34.34
C VAL A 111 27.65 -11.58 32.83
N ASN A 112 28.91 -11.43 32.44
CA ASN A 112 29.49 -11.26 31.12
C ASN A 112 29.90 -12.64 30.59
N HIS A 113 29.42 -13.07 29.41
CA HIS A 113 30.06 -14.15 28.64
C HIS A 113 29.84 -13.94 27.14
N GLY A 114 30.88 -13.46 26.45
CA GLY A 114 31.11 -13.74 25.04
C GLY A 114 31.87 -15.06 24.85
N PRO A 115 31.87 -15.61 23.63
CA PRO A 115 33.14 -15.88 22.94
C PRO A 115 33.12 -15.36 21.48
N ALA A 116 34.20 -14.77 20.98
CA ALA A 116 35.23 -15.39 20.11
C ALA A 116 34.60 -16.14 18.91
N GLY A 117 34.89 -15.88 17.64
CA GLY A 117 36.11 -15.41 16.99
C GLY A 117 36.38 -16.35 15.80
N ALA A 118 36.31 -15.85 14.56
CA ALA A 118 36.79 -16.50 13.33
C ALA A 118 36.81 -15.41 12.23
N GLN A 119 37.93 -14.74 11.96
CA GLN A 119 39.05 -15.13 11.11
C GLN A 119 38.67 -15.73 9.74
N THR A 120 38.94 -14.91 8.72
CA THR A 120 39.55 -15.21 7.40
C THR A 120 38.84 -16.18 6.47
N THR A 121 38.43 -15.67 5.31
CA THR A 121 39.02 -16.08 4.01
C THR A 121 38.66 -15.06 2.92
N GLU A 122 39.67 -14.37 2.41
CA GLU A 122 39.65 -13.70 1.11
C GLU A 122 39.59 -14.78 0.02
N GLY A 123 38.70 -14.59 -0.96
CA GLY A 123 38.53 -15.48 -2.10
C GLY A 123 38.31 -14.68 -3.38
N SER A 124 39.42 -14.21 -3.95
CA SER A 124 39.50 -13.75 -5.34
C SER A 124 39.00 -14.85 -6.29
N ARG A 125 37.97 -14.57 -7.07
CA ARG A 125 37.58 -15.41 -8.21
C ARG A 125 37.33 -14.54 -9.44
N ALA A 126 38.43 -14.26 -10.14
CA ALA A 126 38.43 -13.91 -11.54
C ALA A 126 38.54 -15.21 -12.35
N SER A 127 37.52 -15.54 -13.14
CA SER A 127 37.56 -16.57 -14.20
C SER A 127 36.47 -16.19 -15.20
N GLU A 128 36.83 -15.60 -16.33
CA GLU A 128 37.16 -16.28 -17.59
C GLU A 128 35.94 -16.34 -18.52
N LEU A 129 35.95 -15.44 -19.50
CA LEU A 129 35.10 -15.47 -20.68
C LEU A 129 35.58 -16.58 -21.63
N PRO A 130 34.69 -17.39 -22.20
CA PRO A 130 35.08 -18.38 -23.20
C PRO A 130 35.41 -17.72 -24.55
N PRO A 131 36.37 -18.25 -25.32
CA PRO A 131 36.77 -17.69 -26.60
C PRO A 131 35.78 -18.01 -27.72
N LEU A 132 35.51 -17.01 -28.57
CA LEU A 132 34.77 -17.13 -29.81
C LEU A 132 35.52 -18.04 -30.79
N GLN A 133 34.93 -19.18 -31.13
CA GLN A 133 35.41 -20.06 -32.21
C GLN A 133 34.98 -19.48 -33.57
N ALA A 134 35.96 -19.23 -34.42
CA ALA A 134 35.77 -18.88 -35.81
C ALA A 134 35.34 -20.11 -36.61
N PHE A 135 34.16 -20.06 -37.22
CA PHE A 135 33.75 -21.03 -38.23
C PHE A 135 34.34 -20.64 -39.59
N THR A 136 35.33 -21.41 -40.03
CA THR A 136 35.84 -21.37 -41.40
C THR A 136 34.88 -22.13 -42.32
N SER A 137 34.42 -21.44 -43.36
CA SER A 137 33.70 -22.02 -44.50
C SER A 137 34.54 -23.13 -45.16
N SER A 138 34.04 -24.36 -45.14
CA SER A 138 34.57 -25.46 -45.94
C SER A 138 33.57 -25.81 -47.03
N SER A 139 34.05 -25.77 -48.26
CA SER A 139 33.33 -26.11 -49.48
C SER A 139 33.29 -27.63 -49.70
N ASN A 140 32.50 -27.98 -50.72
CA ASN A 140 32.38 -29.27 -51.42
C ASN A 140 31.40 -30.25 -50.78
N ASP A 141 30.23 -30.41 -51.40
CA ASP A 141 29.96 -31.68 -52.06
C ASP A 141 28.89 -31.54 -53.16
N THR A 142 29.23 -32.02 -54.35
CA THR A 142 28.34 -32.23 -55.49
C THR A 142 27.72 -33.61 -55.33
N GLY A 143 26.51 -33.67 -54.76
CA GLY A 143 25.76 -34.91 -54.54
C GLY A 143 24.40 -34.88 -55.26
N GLU A 144 24.30 -35.73 -56.28
CA GLU A 144 23.12 -36.32 -56.92
C GLU A 144 21.71 -35.84 -56.51
N ASN A 145 20.97 -35.36 -57.52
CA ASN A 145 19.51 -35.22 -57.49
C ASN A 145 18.85 -36.59 -57.24
N GLN A 146 18.55 -36.88 -55.98
CA GLN A 146 17.48 -37.83 -55.66
C GLN A 146 16.15 -37.08 -55.76
N ASP A 147 15.37 -37.42 -56.78
CA ASP A 147 13.96 -37.06 -56.91
C ASP A 147 13.21 -37.68 -55.71
N VAL A 148 13.17 -36.96 -54.60
CA VAL A 148 12.29 -37.27 -53.48
C VAL A 148 10.88 -36.92 -53.93
N THR A 149 10.16 -37.89 -54.46
CA THR A 149 8.70 -37.81 -54.63
C THR A 149 8.08 -37.70 -53.24
N ILE A 150 7.95 -36.47 -52.74
CA ILE A 150 7.28 -36.17 -51.47
C ILE A 150 5.82 -36.62 -51.63
N SER A 151 5.44 -37.59 -50.80
CA SER A 151 4.11 -38.17 -50.77
C SER A 151 3.05 -37.08 -50.61
N THR A 152 2.23 -36.94 -51.66
CA THR A 152 1.12 -35.99 -51.85
C THR A 152 0.15 -35.83 -50.66
N PRO A 153 -0.15 -36.84 -49.81
CA PRO A 153 -1.01 -36.65 -48.64
C PRO A 153 -0.43 -35.70 -47.58
N HIS A 154 0.89 -35.62 -47.42
CA HIS A 154 1.46 -34.76 -46.38
C HIS A 154 1.36 -33.28 -46.73
N LEU A 155 1.56 -32.93 -48.01
CA LEU A 155 1.39 -31.57 -48.50
C LEU A 155 -0.06 -31.07 -48.37
N ARG A 156 -1.06 -31.93 -48.58
CA ARG A 156 -2.47 -31.57 -48.33
C ARG A 156 -2.73 -31.22 -46.87
N LEU A 157 -2.23 -32.02 -45.93
CA LEU A 157 -2.39 -31.75 -44.50
C LEU A 157 -1.73 -30.43 -44.08
N VAL A 158 -0.58 -30.09 -44.68
CA VAL A 158 0.09 -28.81 -44.42
C VAL A 158 -0.72 -27.65 -44.99
N ILE A 159 -1.25 -27.79 -46.21
CA ILE A 159 -2.10 -26.77 -46.84
C ILE A 159 -3.36 -26.53 -45.99
N ASP A 160 -4.04 -27.58 -45.53
CA ASP A 160 -5.25 -27.46 -44.70
C ASP A 160 -4.98 -26.79 -43.34
N LYS A 161 -3.79 -27.01 -42.75
CA LYS A 161 -3.39 -26.31 -41.53
C LYS A 161 -3.10 -24.84 -41.78
N LEU A 162 -2.50 -24.52 -42.94
CA LEU A 162 -2.20 -23.14 -43.31
C LEU A 162 -3.47 -22.34 -43.64
N THR A 163 -4.48 -22.95 -44.24
CA THR A 163 -5.76 -22.28 -44.49
C THR A 163 -6.49 -21.96 -43.20
N VAL A 164 -6.57 -22.89 -42.24
CA VAL A 164 -7.17 -22.64 -40.92
C VAL A 164 -6.44 -21.52 -40.16
N LEU A 165 -5.11 -21.47 -40.25
CA LEU A 165 -4.33 -20.38 -39.64
C LEU A 165 -4.56 -19.04 -40.33
N SER A 166 -4.73 -19.03 -41.66
CA SER A 166 -5.07 -17.82 -42.42
C SER A 166 -6.44 -17.27 -42.01
N ASP A 167 -7.45 -18.12 -41.93
CA ASP A 167 -8.81 -17.73 -41.54
C ASP A 167 -8.84 -17.18 -40.10
N GLY A 168 -8.06 -17.79 -39.20
CA GLY A 168 -7.88 -17.30 -37.83
C GLY A 168 -7.23 -15.91 -37.77
N LEU A 169 -6.27 -15.63 -38.67
CA LEU A 169 -5.59 -14.34 -38.74
C LEU A 169 -6.55 -13.23 -39.22
N ASP A 170 -7.40 -13.53 -40.20
CA ASP A 170 -8.40 -12.59 -40.70
C ASP A 170 -9.47 -12.27 -39.64
N SER A 171 -9.86 -13.28 -38.84
CA SER A 171 -10.75 -13.07 -37.69
C SER A 171 -10.15 -12.14 -36.63
N VAL A 172 -8.88 -12.36 -36.25
CA VAL A 172 -8.18 -11.49 -35.28
C VAL A 172 -8.02 -10.08 -35.85
N SER A 173 -7.68 -9.94 -37.13
CA SER A 173 -7.57 -8.65 -37.82
C SER A 173 -8.89 -7.86 -37.77
N GLY A 174 -10.03 -8.54 -37.97
CA GLY A 174 -11.36 -7.95 -37.84
C GLY A 174 -11.63 -7.39 -36.44
N THR A 175 -11.39 -8.18 -35.39
CA THR A 175 -11.62 -7.74 -34.00
C THR A 175 -10.72 -6.55 -33.60
N LEU A 176 -9.47 -6.53 -34.07
CA LEU A 176 -8.54 -5.44 -33.78
C LEU A 176 -8.97 -4.14 -34.49
N SER A 177 -9.47 -4.24 -35.71
CA SER A 177 -10.01 -3.10 -36.48
C SER A 177 -11.23 -2.48 -35.80
N GLU A 178 -12.13 -3.30 -35.25
CA GLU A 178 -13.29 -2.83 -34.48
C GLU A 178 -12.88 -2.12 -33.19
N GLN A 179 -11.93 -2.70 -32.44
CA GLN A 179 -11.40 -2.07 -31.22
C GLN A 179 -10.70 -0.74 -31.52
N TYR A 180 -9.93 -0.67 -32.60
CA TYR A 180 -9.28 0.58 -33.02
C TYR A 180 -10.31 1.65 -33.40
N SER A 181 -11.34 1.28 -34.16
CA SER A 181 -12.43 2.21 -34.53
C SER A 181 -13.19 2.71 -33.29
N SER A 182 -13.47 1.83 -32.32
CA SER A 182 -14.10 2.20 -31.05
C SER A 182 -13.24 3.16 -30.22
N LEU A 183 -11.91 2.94 -30.18
CA LEU A 183 -10.99 3.81 -29.48
C LEU A 183 -10.91 5.19 -30.14
N MET A 184 -10.81 5.25 -31.47
CA MET A 184 -10.76 6.51 -32.21
C MET A 184 -12.06 7.32 -32.03
N ALA A 185 -13.21 6.66 -31.99
CA ALA A 185 -14.48 7.33 -31.67
C ALA A 185 -14.49 7.96 -30.26
N ARG A 186 -13.92 7.28 -29.25
CA ARG A 186 -13.80 7.85 -27.88
C ARG A 186 -12.81 9.01 -27.82
N VAL A 187 -11.71 8.94 -28.57
CA VAL A 187 -10.74 10.05 -28.65
C VAL A 187 -11.42 11.27 -29.25
N GLN A 188 -12.18 11.10 -30.33
CA GLN A 188 -12.87 12.21 -30.97
C GLN A 188 -14.00 12.79 -30.11
N ASP A 189 -14.72 11.98 -29.34
CA ASP A 189 -15.68 12.46 -28.33
C ASP A 189 -14.99 13.29 -27.24
N LEU A 190 -13.82 12.86 -26.77
CA LEU A 190 -13.01 13.63 -25.81
C LEU A 190 -12.50 14.95 -26.41
N GLU A 191 -12.03 14.95 -27.65
CA GLU A 191 -11.61 16.16 -28.34
C GLU A 191 -12.78 17.15 -28.47
N ASN A 192 -13.95 16.67 -28.89
CA ASN A 192 -15.16 17.49 -28.96
C ASN A 192 -15.57 18.03 -27.59
N LYS A 193 -15.39 17.24 -26.53
CA LYS A 193 -15.70 17.66 -25.15
C LYS A 193 -14.72 18.72 -24.64
N VAL A 194 -13.44 18.61 -25.01
CA VAL A 194 -12.42 19.61 -24.67
C VAL A 194 -12.62 20.91 -25.47
N LEU A 195 -12.99 20.81 -26.75
CA LEU A 195 -13.25 21.96 -27.63
C LEU A 195 -14.56 22.68 -27.27
N SER A 196 -15.59 21.95 -26.83
CA SER A 196 -16.87 22.52 -26.39
C SER A 196 -16.84 22.99 -24.93
N SER A 197 -15.90 22.50 -24.11
CA SER A 197 -15.58 23.13 -22.83
C SER A 197 -14.75 24.39 -23.10
N THR A 198 -15.41 25.50 -23.42
CA THR A 198 -14.82 26.81 -23.20
C THR A 198 -14.32 26.85 -21.77
N PRO A 199 -13.02 27.14 -21.53
CA PRO A 199 -12.50 27.31 -20.20
C PRO A 199 -13.13 28.59 -19.63
N GLU A 200 -14.26 28.44 -18.96
CA GLU A 200 -14.67 29.41 -17.96
C GLU A 200 -13.51 29.45 -16.98
N VAL A 201 -12.70 30.52 -17.10
CA VAL A 201 -11.65 30.85 -16.15
C VAL A 201 -12.30 30.67 -14.79
N PRO A 202 -11.85 29.70 -13.97
CA PRO A 202 -12.36 29.59 -12.63
C PRO A 202 -11.86 30.84 -11.95
N THR A 203 -12.73 31.86 -11.97
CA THR A 203 -12.70 32.97 -11.04
C THR A 203 -12.46 32.27 -9.72
N LEU A 204 -11.35 32.59 -9.05
CA LEU A 204 -11.01 32.09 -7.72
C LEU A 204 -12.05 32.63 -6.73
N GLY A 205 -13.32 32.26 -6.94
CA GLY A 205 -14.41 32.42 -6.02
C GLY A 205 -14.03 31.57 -4.85
N ALA A 206 -13.81 32.24 -3.72
CA ALA A 206 -13.60 31.65 -2.43
C ALA A 206 -14.47 30.39 -2.33
N ARG A 207 -13.82 29.22 -2.39
CA ARG A 207 -14.46 27.92 -2.21
C ARG A 207 -15.01 27.96 -0.79
N LYS A 208 -16.24 28.43 -0.62
CA LYS A 208 -16.99 28.37 0.62
C LYS A 208 -17.08 26.89 0.95
N GLU A 209 -16.17 26.44 1.80
CA GLU A 209 -16.19 25.12 2.37
C GLU A 209 -17.49 25.01 3.18
N ASN A 210 -18.58 24.56 2.54
CA ASN A 210 -19.78 24.09 3.21
C ASN A 210 -19.46 22.75 3.89
N LYS A 211 -18.43 22.72 4.73
CA LYS A 211 -18.21 21.62 5.65
C LYS A 211 -19.33 21.73 6.66
N LYS A 212 -20.33 20.87 6.52
CA LYS A 212 -21.38 20.70 7.54
C LYS A 212 -20.65 20.56 8.88
N PRO A 213 -21.02 21.35 9.91
CA PRO A 213 -20.34 21.29 11.19
C PRO A 213 -20.36 19.85 11.69
N TYR A 214 -19.19 19.30 12.00
CA TYR A 214 -19.09 17.95 12.55
C TYR A 214 -19.92 17.90 13.82
N LYS A 215 -20.96 17.06 13.84
CA LYS A 215 -21.74 16.80 15.05
C LYS A 215 -20.79 16.17 16.08
N ARG A 216 -20.46 16.92 17.13
CA ARG A 216 -19.68 16.41 18.25
C ARG A 216 -20.55 15.40 19.00
N ARG A 217 -19.95 14.26 19.38
CA ARG A 217 -20.60 13.28 20.26
C ARG A 217 -20.87 13.94 21.61
N THR A 218 -21.95 13.54 22.27
CA THR A 218 -22.24 14.03 23.61
C THR A 218 -21.24 13.42 24.60
N LYS A 219 -21.08 14.04 25.77
CA LYS A 219 -20.19 13.52 26.83
C LYS A 219 -20.63 12.13 27.29
N ALA A 220 -21.94 11.91 27.40
CA ALA A 220 -22.54 10.62 27.75
C ALA A 220 -22.17 9.52 26.74
N ASP A 221 -22.24 9.81 25.42
CA ASP A 221 -21.86 8.83 24.38
C ASP A 221 -20.38 8.44 24.48
N ILE A 222 -19.51 9.40 24.81
CA ILE A 222 -18.07 9.17 24.97
C ILE A 222 -17.81 8.29 26.19
N GLU A 223 -18.48 8.57 27.31
CA GLU A 223 -18.38 7.78 28.55
C GLU A 223 -18.92 6.36 28.36
N LEU A 224 -20.09 6.20 27.72
CA LEU A 224 -20.65 4.88 27.37
C LEU A 224 -19.67 4.11 26.47
N SER A 225 -19.15 4.76 25.42
CA SER A 225 -18.18 4.14 24.53
C SER A 225 -16.90 3.72 25.25
N ALA A 226 -16.46 4.47 26.28
CA ALA A 226 -15.30 4.09 27.07
C ALA A 226 -15.59 2.83 27.90
N LYS A 227 -16.70 2.81 28.64
CA LYS A 227 -17.11 1.65 29.45
C LYS A 227 -17.33 0.38 28.62
N VAL A 228 -17.91 0.52 27.42
CA VAL A 228 -18.09 -0.59 26.47
C VAL A 228 -16.74 -1.14 26.00
N ARG A 229 -15.74 -0.29 25.75
CA ARG A 229 -14.39 -0.75 25.40
C ARG A 229 -13.76 -1.53 26.54
N ASP A 230 -13.80 -0.99 27.75
CA ASP A 230 -13.18 -1.63 28.92
C ASP A 230 -13.79 -3.03 29.19
N HIS A 231 -15.12 -3.16 29.06
CA HIS A 231 -15.79 -4.46 29.24
C HIS A 231 -15.49 -5.43 28.09
N LEU A 232 -15.47 -4.94 26.84
CA LEU A 232 -15.11 -5.78 25.69
C LEU A 232 -13.66 -6.28 25.82
N ASP A 233 -12.73 -5.39 26.14
CA ASP A 233 -11.31 -5.75 26.30
C ASP A 233 -11.17 -6.80 27.44
N THR A 234 -11.93 -6.67 28.54
CA THR A 234 -11.96 -7.69 29.61
C THR A 234 -12.46 -9.06 29.12
N LEU A 235 -13.46 -9.10 28.24
CA LEU A 235 -13.96 -10.36 27.67
C LEU A 235 -12.97 -10.96 26.68
N LEU A 236 -12.32 -10.15 25.86
CA LEU A 236 -11.34 -10.63 24.88
C LEU A 236 -10.05 -11.11 25.56
N ASP A 237 -9.62 -10.46 26.65
CA ASP A 237 -8.42 -10.84 27.41
C ASP A 237 -8.61 -12.14 28.23
N ALA A 238 -9.84 -12.61 28.39
CA ALA A 238 -10.15 -13.87 29.08
C ALA A 238 -9.82 -15.13 28.25
N TYR A 239 -9.56 -14.98 26.95
CA TYR A 239 -9.32 -16.09 26.01
C TYR A 239 -7.97 -15.93 25.31
N GLU A 240 -7.31 -17.07 25.05
CA GLU A 240 -6.06 -17.09 24.28
C GLU A 240 -6.29 -16.71 22.81
N ASP A 241 -7.43 -17.11 22.25
CA ASP A 241 -7.86 -16.72 20.90
C ASP A 241 -9.28 -16.13 20.89
N PRO A 242 -9.39 -14.79 21.02
CA PRO A 242 -10.68 -14.12 21.07
C PRO A 242 -11.24 -13.77 19.68
N PHE A 243 -10.68 -14.35 18.61
CA PHE A 243 -11.10 -14.10 17.24
C PHE A 243 -11.62 -15.37 16.60
N VAL A 244 -12.70 -15.26 15.83
CA VAL A 244 -13.21 -16.39 15.05
C VAL A 244 -12.42 -16.54 13.75
N ASP A 245 -12.20 -17.78 13.34
CA ASP A 245 -11.62 -18.12 12.04
C ASP A 245 -12.55 -17.73 10.89
N GLU A 246 -11.98 -17.43 9.72
CA GLU A 246 -12.72 -17.01 8.53
C GLU A 246 -13.75 -18.06 8.10
N ASP A 247 -13.36 -19.34 8.08
CA ASP A 247 -14.25 -20.46 7.69
C ASP A 247 -15.46 -20.57 8.63
N ALA A 248 -15.26 -20.39 9.94
CA ALA A 248 -16.33 -20.46 10.94
C ALA A 248 -17.27 -19.25 10.87
N ALA A 249 -16.74 -18.07 10.53
CA ALA A 249 -17.55 -16.88 10.30
C ALA A 249 -18.43 -17.03 9.04
N GLU A 250 -17.91 -17.62 7.97
CA GLU A 250 -18.65 -17.91 6.73
C GLU A 250 -19.75 -18.96 6.93
N GLU A 251 -19.45 -20.05 7.65
CA GLU A 251 -20.44 -21.08 8.01
C GLU A 251 -21.61 -20.47 8.80
N PHE A 252 -21.30 -19.65 9.80
CA PHE A 252 -22.32 -18.96 10.59
C PHE A 252 -23.15 -17.98 9.76
N GLU A 253 -22.55 -17.29 8.78
CA GLU A 253 -23.31 -16.40 7.90
C GLU A 253 -24.38 -17.18 7.13
N GLN A 254 -24.08 -18.41 6.71
CA GLN A 254 -25.05 -19.27 6.04
C GLN A 254 -26.16 -19.72 7.00
N ASP A 255 -25.81 -20.21 8.19
CA ASP A 255 -26.78 -20.67 9.19
C ASP A 255 -27.70 -19.54 9.68
N SER A 256 -27.15 -18.33 9.85
CA SER A 256 -27.91 -17.17 10.32
C SER A 256 -29.00 -16.72 9.33
N LYS A 257 -28.85 -17.02 8.03
CA LYS A 257 -29.86 -16.74 7.00
C LYS A 257 -31.07 -17.67 7.16
N ASP A 258 -30.83 -18.92 7.54
CA ASP A 258 -31.88 -19.92 7.73
C ASP A 258 -32.52 -19.81 9.12
N SER A 259 -31.77 -19.37 10.14
CA SER A 259 -32.24 -19.28 11.52
C SER A 259 -31.62 -18.06 12.26
N PRO A 260 -32.30 -16.90 12.22
CA PRO A 260 -31.77 -15.66 12.82
C PRO A 260 -31.73 -15.67 14.35
N GLU A 261 -32.31 -16.69 15.00
CA GLU A 261 -32.29 -16.86 16.46
C GLU A 261 -30.98 -17.50 16.96
N ILE A 262 -30.15 -18.06 16.07
CA ILE A 262 -28.90 -18.71 16.46
C ILE A 262 -27.89 -17.66 16.95
N ARG A 263 -27.33 -17.91 18.15
CA ARG A 263 -26.24 -17.11 18.72
C ARG A 263 -24.90 -17.69 18.26
N CYS A 264 -24.00 -16.83 17.76
CA CYS A 264 -22.67 -17.28 17.32
C CYS A 264 -21.78 -17.72 18.49
N CYS A 265 -21.92 -17.08 19.65
CA CYS A 265 -21.15 -17.37 20.84
C CYS A 265 -21.98 -17.09 22.11
N GLY A 266 -21.54 -17.60 23.24
CA GLY A 266 -22.00 -17.22 24.57
C GLY A 266 -21.01 -16.27 25.25
N THR A 267 -21.31 -15.90 26.50
CA THR A 267 -20.41 -15.07 27.32
C THR A 267 -19.11 -15.78 27.68
N HIS A 268 -19.13 -17.11 27.75
CA HIS A 268 -18.01 -17.96 28.16
C HIS A 268 -17.10 -18.43 27.02
N ASN A 269 -17.42 -18.10 25.77
CA ASN A 269 -16.63 -18.40 24.58
C ASN A 269 -16.74 -17.23 23.59
N PHE A 270 -16.68 -16.01 24.14
CA PHE A 270 -16.94 -14.79 23.40
C PHE A 270 -15.83 -14.54 22.36
N GLN A 271 -16.22 -14.43 21.09
CA GLN A 271 -15.29 -14.22 19.98
C GLN A 271 -15.84 -13.16 19.02
N ILE A 272 -14.93 -12.41 18.38
CA ILE A 272 -15.27 -11.39 17.37
C ILE A 272 -14.67 -11.71 16.00
N ASP A 273 -15.40 -11.35 14.96
CA ASP A 273 -14.95 -11.48 13.58
C ASP A 273 -14.19 -10.20 13.16
N VAL A 274 -12.89 -10.34 12.90
CA VAL A 274 -12.03 -9.23 12.43
C VAL A 274 -11.75 -9.26 10.94
N THR A 275 -12.04 -10.37 10.25
CA THR A 275 -11.88 -10.51 8.80
C THR A 275 -13.04 -9.78 8.10
N GLY A 276 -14.27 -10.00 8.58
CA GLY A 276 -15.50 -9.36 8.13
C GLY A 276 -15.67 -7.91 8.57
N GLY A 277 -16.82 -7.33 8.21
CA GLY A 277 -17.20 -5.97 8.62
C GLY A 277 -17.65 -5.91 10.08
N PRO A 278 -17.71 -4.71 10.70
CA PRO A 278 -18.27 -4.56 12.04
C PRO A 278 -19.73 -5.02 12.12
N HIS A 279 -20.44 -5.05 11.00
CA HIS A 279 -21.82 -5.54 10.88
C HIS A 279 -21.91 -6.90 10.14
N SER A 280 -20.86 -7.73 10.20
CA SER A 280 -20.98 -9.13 9.74
C SER A 280 -22.03 -9.88 10.55
N ALA A 281 -22.53 -11.00 10.03
CA ALA A 281 -23.53 -11.82 10.72
C ALA A 281 -23.01 -12.25 12.12
N TRP A 282 -21.76 -12.72 12.17
CA TRP A 282 -21.07 -13.06 13.42
C TRP A 282 -21.04 -11.89 14.40
N ASN A 283 -20.51 -10.73 13.98
CA ASN A 283 -20.40 -9.56 14.86
C ASN A 283 -21.76 -9.02 15.32
N THR A 284 -22.81 -9.15 14.50
CA THR A 284 -24.16 -8.73 14.89
C THR A 284 -24.72 -9.64 15.98
N SER A 285 -24.51 -10.95 15.87
CA SER A 285 -24.91 -11.91 16.89
C SER A 285 -24.08 -11.73 18.18
N ALA A 286 -22.76 -11.56 18.05
CA ALA A 286 -21.85 -11.27 19.17
C ALA A 286 -22.21 -9.95 19.89
N ALA A 287 -22.63 -8.92 19.15
CA ALA A 287 -23.06 -7.64 19.72
C ALA A 287 -24.27 -7.79 20.65
N LEU A 288 -25.19 -8.71 20.32
CA LEU A 288 -26.38 -8.98 21.15
C LEU A 288 -25.98 -9.69 22.45
N VAL A 289 -25.14 -10.72 22.34
CA VAL A 289 -24.59 -11.46 23.49
C VAL A 289 -23.79 -10.53 24.41
N PHE A 290 -22.98 -9.66 23.81
CA PHE A 290 -22.24 -8.63 24.53
C PHE A 290 -23.17 -7.65 25.24
N ALA A 291 -24.19 -7.13 24.56
CA ALA A 291 -25.13 -6.17 25.15
C ALA A 291 -25.88 -6.78 26.33
N GLU A 292 -26.36 -8.02 26.23
CA GLU A 292 -27.02 -8.74 27.32
C GLU A 292 -26.09 -8.87 28.55
N SER A 293 -24.86 -9.36 28.34
CA SER A 293 -23.87 -9.50 29.41
C SER A 293 -23.48 -8.16 30.04
N TYR A 294 -23.30 -7.12 29.23
CA TYR A 294 -22.94 -5.79 29.69
C TYR A 294 -24.05 -5.15 30.53
N LEU A 295 -25.31 -5.22 30.06
CA LEU A 295 -26.47 -4.67 30.76
C LEU A 295 -26.70 -5.40 32.08
N GLN A 296 -26.57 -6.73 32.09
CA GLN A 296 -26.65 -7.54 33.31
C GLN A 296 -25.55 -7.16 34.31
N THR A 297 -24.31 -7.02 33.85
CA THR A 297 -23.16 -6.69 34.71
C THR A 297 -23.24 -5.28 35.28
N LYS A 298 -23.81 -4.32 34.53
CA LYS A 298 -23.92 -2.91 34.94
C LYS A 298 -25.26 -2.55 35.58
N GLY A 299 -26.23 -3.47 35.61
CA GLY A 299 -27.58 -3.20 36.12
C GLY A 299 -28.32 -2.12 35.31
N LEU A 300 -28.11 -2.08 33.99
CA LEU A 300 -28.71 -1.09 33.09
C LEU A 300 -29.99 -1.65 32.45
N PRO A 301 -30.95 -0.79 32.07
CA PRO A 301 -32.19 -1.23 31.44
C PRO A 301 -31.95 -1.75 30.01
N GLU A 302 -32.78 -2.71 29.58
CA GLU A 302 -32.72 -3.30 28.22
C GLU A 302 -32.89 -2.25 27.10
N ALA A 303 -33.55 -1.12 27.40
CA ALA A 303 -33.70 0.00 26.48
C ALA A 303 -32.36 0.59 25.97
N ASP A 304 -31.26 0.41 26.73
CA ASP A 304 -29.93 0.90 26.35
C ASP A 304 -29.17 -0.06 25.42
N ALA A 305 -29.69 -1.27 25.15
CA ALA A 305 -29.03 -2.27 24.32
C ALA A 305 -28.58 -1.74 22.94
N PRO A 306 -29.40 -0.99 22.16
CA PRO A 306 -28.97 -0.50 20.85
C PRO A 306 -27.79 0.47 20.91
N ALA A 307 -27.71 1.29 21.97
CA ALA A 307 -26.60 2.22 22.15
C ALA A 307 -25.30 1.48 22.50
N VAL A 308 -25.39 0.43 23.31
CA VAL A 308 -24.28 -0.48 23.64
C VAL A 308 -23.78 -1.21 22.40
N MET A 309 -24.70 -1.77 21.59
CA MET A 309 -24.34 -2.44 20.32
C MET A 309 -23.64 -1.48 19.35
N GLN A 310 -24.12 -0.24 19.21
CA GLN A 310 -23.49 0.74 18.34
C GLN A 310 -22.06 1.11 18.80
N ALA A 311 -21.85 1.21 20.12
CA ALA A 311 -20.54 1.42 20.70
C ALA A 311 -19.62 0.20 20.48
N PHE A 312 -20.16 -1.02 20.60
CA PHE A 312 -19.48 -2.28 20.29
C PHE A 312 -19.01 -2.31 18.83
N PHE A 313 -19.88 -2.07 17.86
CA PHE A 313 -19.51 -2.04 16.43
C PHE A 313 -18.43 -0.99 16.12
N THR A 314 -18.51 0.17 16.78
CA THR A 314 -17.47 1.21 16.67
C THR A 314 -16.12 0.71 17.19
N ARG A 315 -16.11 -0.09 18.26
CA ARG A 315 -14.89 -0.68 18.81
C ARG A 315 -14.35 -1.80 17.91
N VAL A 316 -15.19 -2.71 17.40
CA VAL A 316 -14.78 -3.74 16.43
C VAL A 316 -14.10 -3.11 15.22
N LYS A 317 -14.65 -2.00 14.68
CA LYS A 317 -14.00 -1.23 13.61
C LYS A 317 -12.61 -0.71 13.99
N SER A 318 -12.43 -0.23 15.22
CA SER A 318 -11.11 0.20 15.73
C SER A 318 -10.13 -0.97 15.83
N ILE A 319 -10.57 -2.11 16.37
CA ILE A 319 -9.75 -3.33 16.50
C ILE A 319 -9.29 -3.79 15.11
N LYS A 320 -10.21 -3.86 14.13
CA LYS A 320 -9.86 -4.17 12.74
C LYS A 320 -8.85 -3.17 12.18
N GLN A 321 -9.05 -1.87 12.39
CA GLN A 321 -8.10 -0.83 11.94
C GLN A 321 -6.72 -0.96 12.60
N GLU A 322 -6.66 -1.36 13.87
CA GLU A 322 -5.42 -1.60 14.62
C GLU A 322 -4.66 -2.80 14.06
N ARG A 323 -5.37 -3.88 13.68
CA ARG A 323 -4.77 -5.08 13.07
C ARG A 323 -4.39 -4.89 11.59
N CYS A 324 -5.21 -4.18 10.81
CA CYS A 324 -4.90 -3.81 9.42
C CYS A 324 -3.79 -2.75 9.30
N GLN A 325 -3.35 -2.14 10.40
CA GLN A 325 -2.19 -1.26 10.39
C GLN A 325 -0.92 -2.11 10.26
N THR A 326 -0.51 -2.33 9.01
CA THR A 326 0.79 -2.94 8.71
C THR A 326 1.91 -2.21 9.48
N PRO A 327 3.01 -2.90 9.85
CA PRO A 327 4.13 -2.27 10.56
C PRO A 327 4.63 -0.99 9.89
N LYS A 328 4.56 -0.93 8.55
CA LYS A 328 4.87 0.27 7.74
C LYS A 328 3.91 1.44 8.01
N LYS A 329 2.61 1.20 8.13
CA LYS A 329 1.61 2.24 8.48
C LYS A 329 1.82 2.74 9.92
N ARG A 330 2.13 1.84 10.87
CA ARG A 330 2.48 2.20 12.26
C ARG A 330 3.72 3.09 12.32
N LEU A 331 4.78 2.76 11.57
CA LEU A 331 6.01 3.55 11.49
C LEU A 331 5.78 4.95 10.90
N LYS A 332 4.96 5.05 9.84
CA LYS A 332 4.57 6.34 9.25
C LYS A 332 3.76 7.19 10.24
N LYS A 333 2.80 6.60 10.96
CA LYS A 333 2.01 7.29 12.00
C LYS A 333 2.89 7.77 13.14
N ALA A 334 3.82 6.95 13.63
CA ALA A 334 4.79 7.35 14.66
C ALA A 334 5.70 8.50 14.17
N THR A 335 6.18 8.44 12.93
CA THR A 335 6.99 9.50 12.32
C THR A 335 6.18 10.81 12.19
N TYR A 336 4.91 10.71 11.79
CA TYR A 336 4.00 11.84 11.72
C TYR A 336 3.73 12.45 13.10
N LEU A 337 3.43 11.62 14.11
CA LEU A 337 3.23 12.08 15.49
C LEU A 337 4.47 12.73 16.07
N ARG A 338 5.67 12.18 15.83
CA ARG A 338 6.95 12.85 16.18
C ARG A 338 7.09 14.20 15.49
N LYS A 339 6.70 14.32 14.23
CA LYS A 339 6.71 15.60 13.50
C LYS A 339 5.66 16.59 14.03
N TYR A 340 4.50 16.09 14.46
CA TYR A 340 3.38 16.89 14.95
C TYR A 340 3.59 17.37 16.39
N THR A 341 4.03 16.51 17.29
CA THR A 341 4.46 16.88 18.67
C THR A 341 5.56 17.93 18.63
N ARG A 342 6.60 17.72 17.80
CA ARG A 342 7.63 18.74 17.50
C ARG A 342 7.06 20.06 16.99
N ARG A 343 5.87 20.06 16.37
CA ARG A 343 5.18 21.26 15.90
C ARG A 343 4.31 21.93 16.96
N LEU A 344 3.78 21.18 17.91
CA LEU A 344 3.01 21.75 19.01
C LEU A 344 3.92 22.39 20.07
N ASP A 345 5.14 21.86 20.24
CA ASP A 345 6.18 22.49 21.07
C ASP A 345 6.72 23.82 20.49
N ILE A 346 6.27 24.25 19.30
CA ILE A 346 6.69 25.47 18.58
C ILE A 346 6.19 26.78 19.22
N GLY A 347 5.53 26.72 20.38
CA GLY A 347 5.51 27.88 21.28
C GLY A 347 6.92 28.44 21.58
N ARG A 348 7.99 27.64 21.38
CA ARG A 348 9.39 28.03 21.65
C ARG A 348 10.31 28.22 20.44
N GLN A 349 9.95 27.83 19.21
CA GLN A 349 10.91 27.83 18.07
C GLN A 349 10.28 28.29 16.76
N ARG A 350 10.31 29.60 16.52
CA ARG A 350 10.06 30.17 15.20
C ARG A 350 11.28 29.92 14.30
N GLY A 351 11.20 28.89 13.46
CA GLY A 351 12.17 28.64 12.38
C GLY A 351 12.36 27.15 12.09
N ASN A 352 12.61 26.81 10.82
CA ASN A 352 13.24 25.53 10.54
C ASN A 352 14.60 25.54 11.24
N TRP A 353 14.83 24.58 12.14
CA TRP A 353 16.15 24.38 12.72
C TRP A 353 17.22 24.38 11.63
N PRO A 354 18.33 25.11 11.82
CA PRO A 354 19.49 24.99 10.95
C PRO A 354 19.82 23.51 10.80
N ARG A 355 19.73 22.97 9.59
CA ARG A 355 20.23 21.63 9.31
C ARG A 355 21.74 21.75 9.13
N PRO A 356 22.56 20.95 9.83
CA PRO A 356 23.97 20.88 9.52
C PRO A 356 24.11 20.46 8.06
N ARG A 357 24.71 21.34 7.24
CA ARG A 357 25.04 21.03 5.85
C ARG A 357 26.40 20.35 5.86
N ILE A 358 26.40 19.02 6.00
CA ILE A 358 27.63 18.23 5.92
C ILE A 358 27.97 18.10 4.43
N TYR A 359 29.06 18.75 4.01
CA TYR A 359 29.63 18.53 2.69
C TYR A 359 30.50 17.28 2.75
N ASP A 360 30.12 16.27 1.97
CA ASP A 360 30.93 15.07 1.79
C ASP A 360 31.81 15.26 0.53
N PRO A 361 33.14 15.43 0.67
CA PRO A 361 34.02 15.63 -0.47
C PRO A 361 34.17 14.38 -1.35
N LEU A 362 33.92 13.18 -0.80
CA LEU A 362 33.97 11.92 -1.56
C LEU A 362 32.66 11.66 -2.31
N SER A 363 31.56 12.21 -1.83
CA SER A 363 30.23 12.10 -2.42
C SER A 363 29.54 13.46 -2.56
N PRO A 364 30.03 14.33 -3.47
CA PRO A 364 29.41 15.63 -3.67
C PRO A 364 27.97 15.45 -4.19
N ARG A 365 26.99 15.85 -3.38
CA ARG A 365 25.59 15.87 -3.78
C ARG A 365 25.26 17.17 -4.51
N PHE A 366 25.11 17.07 -5.82
CA PHE A 366 24.61 18.18 -6.64
C PHE A 366 23.08 18.13 -6.68
N SER A 367 22.45 19.31 -6.68
CA SER A 367 21.01 19.39 -6.95
C SER A 367 20.76 19.07 -8.42
N SER A 368 19.82 18.18 -8.70
CA SER A 368 19.35 17.92 -10.08
C SER A 368 18.39 18.99 -10.60
N ARG A 369 18.08 20.01 -9.78
CA ARG A 369 17.22 21.11 -10.19
C ARG A 369 17.92 21.93 -11.27
N THR A 370 17.24 22.10 -12.39
CA THR A 370 17.66 22.99 -13.49
C THR A 370 17.45 24.46 -13.15
N GLU A 371 16.63 24.74 -12.13
CA GLU A 371 16.44 26.09 -11.58
C GLU A 371 17.65 26.52 -10.76
N PHE A 372 18.35 27.54 -11.24
CA PHE A 372 19.41 28.21 -10.50
C PHE A 372 18.82 29.31 -9.59
N PRO A 373 19.49 29.66 -8.48
CA PRO A 373 19.08 30.76 -7.63
C PRO A 373 19.13 32.07 -8.43
N LYS A 374 18.05 32.85 -8.41
CA LYS A 374 17.96 34.16 -9.06
C LYS A 374 18.41 35.26 -8.10
N ASN A 375 18.80 36.42 -8.65
CA ASN A 375 19.15 37.63 -7.89
C ASN A 375 20.37 37.49 -6.96
N LEU A 376 21.25 36.49 -7.16
CA LEU A 376 22.55 36.50 -6.48
C LEU A 376 23.46 37.55 -7.12
N PRO A 377 24.48 38.05 -6.40
CA PRO A 377 25.47 38.95 -6.97
C PRO A 377 26.12 38.35 -8.22
N LYS A 378 26.40 39.17 -9.23
CA LYS A 378 26.96 38.72 -10.52
C LYS A 378 28.25 37.89 -10.36
N ASN A 379 29.10 38.27 -9.41
CA ASN A 379 30.36 37.58 -9.10
C ASN A 379 30.19 36.31 -8.25
N ALA A 380 28.99 35.98 -7.79
CA ALA A 380 28.69 34.70 -7.15
C ALA A 380 28.45 33.56 -8.16
N TYR A 381 28.30 33.88 -9.45
CA TYR A 381 28.18 32.90 -10.53
C TYR A 381 29.51 32.68 -11.23
N ASP A 382 29.71 31.49 -11.81
CA ASP A 382 30.85 31.21 -12.70
C ASP A 382 30.72 32.04 -14.00
N ALA A 383 31.75 32.80 -14.34
CA ALA A 383 31.78 33.66 -15.52
C ALA A 383 31.60 32.87 -16.84
N LYS A 384 32.16 31.66 -16.94
CA LYS A 384 32.01 30.80 -18.12
C LYS A 384 30.58 30.28 -18.25
N TRP A 385 29.95 29.95 -17.12
CA TRP A 385 28.57 29.50 -17.09
C TRP A 385 27.60 30.62 -17.49
N LEU A 386 27.79 31.84 -16.96
CA LEU A 386 26.99 33.01 -17.37
C LEU A 386 27.09 33.26 -18.88
N ALA A 387 28.26 33.08 -19.48
CA ALA A 387 28.48 33.27 -20.92
C ALA A 387 27.70 32.27 -21.80
N THR A 388 27.21 31.15 -21.25
CA THR A 388 26.37 30.19 -22.00
C THR A 388 24.94 30.67 -22.23
N PHE A 389 24.48 31.70 -21.51
CA PHE A 389 23.13 32.23 -21.65
C PHE A 389 23.10 33.39 -22.65
N PRO A 390 22.24 33.34 -23.68
CA PRO A 390 22.15 34.41 -24.68
C PRO A 390 21.63 35.73 -24.08
N ASN A 391 20.80 35.67 -23.03
CA ASN A 391 20.20 36.84 -22.37
C ASN A 391 20.31 36.74 -20.84
N VAL A 392 21.52 36.92 -20.32
CA VAL A 392 21.82 36.84 -18.87
C VAL A 392 20.87 37.70 -18.00
N PRO A 393 20.53 38.96 -18.32
CA PRO A 393 19.66 39.78 -17.48
C PRO A 393 18.23 39.23 -17.37
N LEU A 394 17.72 38.57 -18.40
CA LEU A 394 16.35 38.04 -18.42
C LEU A 394 16.27 36.64 -17.83
N SER A 395 17.24 35.77 -18.13
CA SER A 395 17.23 34.37 -17.69
C SER A 395 17.73 34.22 -16.25
N VAL A 396 18.90 34.79 -15.96
CA VAL A 396 19.58 34.64 -14.65
C VAL A 396 19.22 35.77 -13.69
N ASN A 397 19.06 36.98 -14.24
CA ASN A 397 18.82 38.22 -13.49
C ASN A 397 19.79 38.38 -12.30
N PRO A 398 21.11 38.43 -12.56
CA PRO A 398 22.08 38.61 -11.48
C PRO A 398 21.91 40.01 -10.86
N GLY A 399 22.06 40.07 -9.54
CA GLY A 399 22.16 41.33 -8.81
C GLY A 399 23.48 42.06 -9.10
N PRO A 400 23.66 43.27 -8.54
CA PRO A 400 24.93 44.00 -8.63
C PRO A 400 26.09 43.18 -8.05
N GLU A 401 27.31 43.46 -8.50
CA GLU A 401 28.52 42.84 -7.94
C GLU A 401 28.62 43.16 -6.44
N TYR A 402 28.93 42.13 -5.64
CA TYR A 402 29.03 42.22 -4.19
C TYR A 402 30.46 41.96 -3.76
N ASP A 403 31.00 42.76 -2.84
CA ASP A 403 32.34 42.53 -2.34
C ASP A 403 32.38 41.26 -1.46
N LEU A 404 33.00 40.20 -1.99
CA LEU A 404 33.19 38.93 -1.29
C LEU A 404 34.41 38.96 -0.35
N VAL A 405 35.11 40.09 -0.23
CA VAL A 405 36.18 40.27 0.75
C VAL A 405 35.54 40.41 2.12
N HIS A 406 35.72 39.37 2.94
CA HIS A 406 35.30 39.38 4.34
C HIS A 406 36.50 39.67 5.26
N PRO A 407 36.30 40.41 6.36
CA PRO A 407 37.35 40.63 7.35
C PRO A 407 37.90 39.30 7.89
N PRO A 408 39.22 39.21 8.19
CA PRO A 408 39.85 37.99 8.67
C PRO A 408 39.23 37.48 9.99
N GLU A 409 38.61 38.35 10.81
CA GLU A 409 37.96 37.95 12.05
C GLU A 409 36.79 36.96 11.83
N VAL A 410 36.11 37.05 10.67
CA VAL A 410 34.98 36.16 10.34
C VAL A 410 35.46 34.71 10.16
N PHE A 411 36.65 34.52 9.57
CA PHE A 411 37.23 33.20 9.36
C PHE A 411 37.79 32.61 10.66
N HIS A 412 38.36 33.45 11.52
CA HIS A 412 38.79 33.00 12.85
C HIS A 412 37.63 32.39 13.62
N PHE A 413 36.45 33.01 13.60
CA PHE A 413 35.27 32.46 14.28
C PHE A 413 34.88 31.04 13.79
N LEU A 414 34.98 30.77 12.49
CA LEU A 414 34.67 29.45 11.92
C LEU A 414 35.68 28.38 12.33
N VAL A 415 36.97 28.73 12.41
CA VAL A 415 38.03 27.81 12.85
C VAL A 415 37.87 27.47 14.33
N THR A 416 37.58 28.45 15.18
CA THR A 416 37.44 28.21 16.63
C THR A 416 36.22 27.35 16.96
N GLN A 417 35.11 27.49 16.23
CA GLN A 417 33.89 26.70 16.47
C GLN A 417 34.01 25.23 16.05
N ASN A 418 34.86 24.92 15.06
CA ASN A 418 35.05 23.53 14.60
C ASN A 418 35.92 22.67 15.54
N ILE A 419 36.59 23.27 16.54
CA ILE A 419 37.49 22.55 17.45
C ILE A 419 36.74 22.00 18.69
N THR A 420 35.53 22.50 18.98
CA THR A 420 34.76 22.15 20.19
C THR A 420 33.58 21.21 19.96
N HIS A 421 33.69 20.29 19.00
CA HIS A 421 32.91 19.05 19.10
C HIS A 421 33.80 17.98 19.73
N PRO A 422 33.75 17.79 21.07
CA PRO A 422 34.39 16.64 21.68
C PRO A 422 33.83 15.40 20.99
N SER A 423 34.70 14.59 20.40
CA SER A 423 34.36 13.26 19.93
C SER A 423 33.74 12.52 21.10
N ALA A 424 32.41 12.37 21.08
CA ALA A 424 31.69 11.56 22.04
C ALA A 424 32.30 10.15 21.95
N SER A 425 32.98 9.76 23.03
CA SER A 425 33.62 8.46 23.21
C SER A 425 32.58 7.42 23.60
#